data_AF-A0A7S1NS31-F1
#
_entry.id   AF-A0A7S1NS31-F1
#
_cell.length_a   1.000
_cell.length_b   1.000
_cell.length_c   1.000
_cell.angle_alpha   90.00
_cell.angle_beta   90.00
_cell.angle_gamma   90.00
#
_symmetry.space_group_name_H-M   'P 1'
#
loop_
_entity.id
_entity.type
_entity.pdbx_description
1 polymer ?
#
loop_
_entity_poly.entity_id
_entity_poly.type
_entity_poly.pdbx_seq_one_letter_code
_entity_poly.pdbx_strand_id
1 'polypeptide(L)'
;GPAGPPPPAPSVAPSQSLLERHPSLMHTLCLLLLEGLEDDELRLRSQAAGLFQFLAPSVAIPKLCAMLWHGNPRTRSAAHEALGGLLAGNTADLSHVLCLLDA
;
A
#
# COMPACT_ATOMS: atom_id res chain seq x y z
N GLY A 1 43.54 -30.53 13.54
CA GLY A 1 43.31 -29.13 13.14
C GLY A 1 41.89 -28.77 13.50
N PRO A 2 41.61 -27.57 14.05
CA PRO A 2 40.25 -27.22 14.44
C PRO A 2 39.37 -27.11 13.20
N ALA A 3 38.19 -27.72 13.28
CA ALA A 3 37.15 -27.60 12.27
C ALA A 3 36.82 -26.12 12.06
N GLY A 4 36.91 -25.65 10.82
CA GLY A 4 36.55 -24.28 10.46
C GLY A 4 35.11 -23.97 10.87
N PRO A 5 34.77 -22.70 11.12
CA PRO A 5 33.43 -22.31 11.51
C PRO A 5 32.41 -22.78 10.45
N PRO A 6 31.21 -23.22 10.87
CA PRO A 6 30.18 -23.65 9.93
C PRO A 6 29.86 -22.51 8.95
N PRO A 7 29.50 -22.82 7.69
CA PRO A 7 29.11 -21.79 6.73
C PRO A 7 27.98 -20.95 7.32
N PRO A 8 27.97 -19.62 7.10
CA PRO A 8 26.89 -18.78 7.59
C PRO A 8 25.58 -19.34 7.04
N ALA A 9 24.62 -19.59 7.94
CA ALA A 9 23.25 -19.92 7.56
C ALA A 9 22.78 -18.91 6.50
N PRO A 10 21.94 -19.31 5.51
CA PRO A 10 21.40 -18.37 4.56
C PRO A 10 20.71 -17.27 5.35
N SER A 11 21.37 -16.10 5.38
CA SER A 11 20.87 -14.90 6.02
C SER A 11 19.47 -14.72 5.47
N VAL A 12 18.47 -14.81 6.35
CA VAL A 12 17.07 -14.60 6.00
C VAL A 12 16.99 -13.12 5.63
N ALA A 13 17.29 -12.83 4.37
CA ALA A 13 17.05 -11.52 3.81
C ALA A 13 15.57 -11.25 4.09
N PRO A 14 15.23 -10.09 4.68
CA PRO A 14 13.83 -9.75 4.88
C PRO A 14 13.18 -9.91 3.51
N SER A 15 12.14 -10.73 3.46
CA SER A 15 11.39 -11.12 2.28
C SER A 15 11.28 -9.94 1.31
N GLN A 16 12.23 -9.81 0.36
CA GLN A 16 12.11 -8.87 -0.74
C GLN A 16 10.95 -9.40 -1.55
N SER A 17 9.80 -8.83 -1.23
CA SER A 17 8.55 -9.54 -1.21
C SER A 17 8.23 -9.94 -2.64
N LEU A 18 7.60 -11.10 -2.83
CA LEU A 18 7.19 -11.58 -4.15
C LEU A 18 6.48 -10.49 -4.98
N LEU A 19 5.86 -9.53 -4.28
CA LEU A 19 5.31 -8.26 -4.76
C LEU A 19 6.31 -7.38 -5.53
N GLU A 20 7.54 -7.16 -5.05
CA GLU A 20 8.56 -6.33 -5.72
C GLU A 20 9.06 -6.98 -7.01
N ARG A 21 9.10 -8.31 -7.05
CA ARG A 21 9.53 -9.08 -8.23
C ARG A 21 8.47 -9.13 -9.33
N HIS A 22 7.22 -8.84 -9.01
CA HIS A 22 6.08 -8.93 -9.92
C HIS A 22 5.20 -7.68 -9.84
N PRO A 23 5.58 -6.59 -10.53
CA PRO A 23 4.80 -5.35 -10.54
C PRO A 23 3.38 -5.53 -11.08
N SER A 24 3.14 -6.56 -11.89
CA SER A 24 1.81 -6.97 -12.34
C SER A 24 0.93 -7.44 -11.17
N LEU A 25 1.46 -8.23 -10.24
CA LEU A 25 0.72 -8.64 -9.04
C LEU A 25 0.42 -7.44 -8.14
N MET A 26 1.38 -6.52 -7.98
CA MET A 26 1.16 -5.29 -7.24
C MET A 26 0.03 -4.45 -7.84
N HIS A 27 0.01 -4.31 -9.17
CA HIS A 27 -1.04 -3.58 -9.85
C HIS A 27 -2.42 -4.23 -9.65
N THR A 28 -2.51 -5.55 -9.77
CA THR A 28 -3.76 -6.31 -9.57
C THR A 28 -4.24 -6.21 -8.13
N LEU A 29 -3.35 -6.35 -7.15
CA LEU A 29 -3.69 -6.18 -5.73
C LEU A 29 -4.19 -4.76 -5.45
N CYS A 30 -3.56 -3.75 -6.07
CA CYS A 30 -4.00 -2.36 -5.92
C CYS A 30 -5.42 -2.16 -6.45
N LEU A 31 -5.78 -2.77 -7.60
CA LEU A 31 -7.14 -2.73 -8.13
C LEU A 31 -8.13 -3.44 -7.21
N LEU A 32 -7.78 -4.63 -6.71
CA LEU A 32 -8.64 -5.40 -5.82
C LEU A 32 -8.95 -4.64 -4.52
N LEU A 33 -7.95 -3.94 -3.97
CA LEU A 33 -8.12 -3.14 -2.76
C LEU A 33 -8.91 -1.85 -3.03
N LEU A 34 -8.77 -1.25 -4.21
CA LEU A 34 -9.63 -0.13 -4.60
C LEU A 34 -11.10 -0.55 -4.64
N GLU A 35 -11.41 -1.69 -5.26
CA GLU A 35 -12.77 -2.24 -5.28
C GLU A 35 -13.27 -2.52 -3.86
N GLY A 36 -12.39 -3.03 -2.99
CA GLY A 36 -12.68 -3.20 -1.56
C GLY A 36 -12.99 -1.89 -0.81
N LEU A 37 -12.48 -0.73 -1.26
CA LEU A 37 -12.84 0.59 -0.69
C LEU A 37 -14.25 1.05 -1.11
N GLU A 38 -14.81 0.46 -2.17
CA GLU A 38 -16.17 0.72 -2.66
C GLU A 38 -17.20 -0.24 -2.08
N ASP A 39 -16.76 -1.34 -1.46
CA ASP A 39 -17.63 -2.35 -0.88
C ASP A 39 -18.59 -1.77 0.18
N ASP A 40 -19.82 -2.24 0.26
CA ASP A 40 -20.79 -1.74 1.25
C ASP A 40 -20.44 -2.16 2.68
N GLU A 41 -19.73 -3.28 2.85
CA GLU A 41 -19.33 -3.81 4.15
C GLU A 41 -18.18 -2.99 4.75
N LEU A 42 -18.42 -2.44 5.95
CA LEU A 42 -17.44 -1.62 6.65
C LEU A 42 -16.15 -2.40 6.97
N ARG A 43 -16.31 -3.69 7.29
CA ARG A 43 -15.17 -4.60 7.56
C ARG A 43 -14.27 -4.76 6.34
N LEU A 44 -14.84 -4.95 5.16
CA LEU A 44 -14.06 -5.10 3.92
C LEU A 44 -13.38 -3.79 3.53
N ARG A 45 -14.07 -2.66 3.64
CA ARG A 45 -13.50 -1.32 3.38
C ARG A 45 -12.30 -1.00 4.28
N SER A 46 -12.45 -1.22 5.58
CA SER A 46 -11.37 -0.95 6.55
C SER A 46 -10.18 -1.90 6.36
N GLN A 47 -10.43 -3.18 6.05
CA GLN A 47 -9.37 -4.12 5.69
C GLN A 47 -8.66 -3.69 4.41
N ALA A 48 -9.41 -3.27 3.39
CA ALA A 48 -8.84 -2.80 2.14
C ALA A 48 -7.92 -1.59 2.37
N ALA A 49 -8.41 -0.58 3.11
CA ALA A 49 -7.63 0.59 3.50
C ALA A 49 -6.35 0.23 4.27
N GLY A 50 -6.44 -0.69 5.24
CA GLY A 50 -5.30 -1.15 6.02
C GLY A 50 -4.30 -1.99 5.22
N LEU A 51 -4.68 -2.58 4.09
CA LEU A 51 -3.78 -3.35 3.24
C LEU A 51 -2.98 -2.46 2.28
N PHE A 52 -3.42 -1.22 2.01
CA PHE A 52 -2.70 -0.28 1.15
C PHE A 52 -1.29 0.04 1.65
N GLN A 53 -1.05 0.02 2.96
CA GLN A 53 0.28 0.24 3.55
C GLN A 53 1.34 -0.80 3.11
N PHE A 54 0.91 -1.97 2.62
CA PHE A 54 1.80 -3.02 2.11
C PHE A 54 2.09 -2.88 0.60
N LEU A 55 1.44 -1.93 -0.08
CA LEU A 55 1.72 -1.64 -1.49
C LEU A 55 2.79 -0.57 -1.65
N ALA A 56 3.45 -0.61 -2.80
CA ALA A 56 4.37 0.45 -3.20
C ALA A 56 3.60 1.78 -3.36
N PRO A 57 4.06 2.88 -2.71
CA PRO A 57 3.38 4.17 -2.74
C PRO A 57 3.24 4.72 -4.17
N SER A 58 4.22 4.46 -5.03
CA SER A 58 4.21 4.88 -6.44
C SER A 58 3.00 4.38 -7.24
N VAL A 59 2.39 3.25 -6.84
CA VAL A 59 1.21 2.67 -7.51
C VAL A 59 -0.08 3.05 -6.77
N ALA A 60 -0.04 3.10 -5.44
CA ALA A 60 -1.20 3.34 -4.59
C ALA A 60 -1.64 4.81 -4.58
N ILE A 61 -0.72 5.76 -4.50
CA ILE A 61 -1.01 7.20 -4.36
C ILE A 61 -1.91 7.77 -5.46
N PRO A 62 -1.59 7.62 -6.76
CA PRO A 62 -2.44 8.21 -7.81
C PRO A 62 -3.85 7.60 -7.82
N LYS A 63 -3.94 6.30 -7.49
CA LYS A 63 -5.19 5.55 -7.40
C LYS A 63 -6.03 5.97 -6.20
N LEU A 64 -5.42 6.09 -5.03
CA LEU A 64 -6.08 6.57 -3.83
C LEU A 64 -6.50 8.03 -3.96
N CYS A 65 -5.69 8.87 -4.60
CA CYS A 65 -6.07 10.25 -4.92
C CYS A 65 -7.37 10.28 -5.73
N ALA A 66 -7.49 9.52 -6.81
CA ALA A 66 -8.75 9.44 -7.57
C ALA A 66 -9.97 9.10 -6.69
N MET A 67 -9.79 8.26 -5.66
CA MET A 67 -10.85 7.89 -4.71
C MET A 67 -11.24 9.00 -3.73
N LEU A 68 -10.41 10.03 -3.53
CA LEU A 68 -10.72 11.18 -2.67
C LEU A 68 -11.83 12.07 -3.27
N TRP A 69 -12.00 12.03 -4.58
CA TRP A 69 -13.10 12.70 -5.29
C TRP A 69 -14.27 11.75 -5.62
N HIS A 70 -14.28 10.54 -5.07
CA HIS A 70 -15.35 9.58 -5.32
C HIS A 70 -16.71 10.11 -4.81
N GLY A 71 -17.80 9.82 -5.53
CA GLY A 71 -19.14 10.32 -5.18
C GLY A 71 -19.68 9.81 -3.84
N ASN A 72 -19.17 8.67 -3.37
CA ASN A 72 -19.56 8.09 -2.10
C ASN A 72 -18.69 8.64 -0.95
N PRO A 73 -19.27 9.34 0.05
CA PRO A 73 -18.49 9.89 1.17
C PRO A 73 -17.75 8.83 1.98
N ARG A 74 -18.28 7.60 2.01
CA ARG A 74 -17.65 6.46 2.68
C ARG A 74 -16.33 6.07 2.03
N THR A 75 -16.33 5.98 0.70
CA THR A 75 -15.15 5.69 -0.11
C THR A 75 -14.09 6.78 0.05
N ARG A 76 -14.51 8.06 0.09
CA ARG A 76 -13.61 9.19 0.33
C ARG A 76 -12.91 9.12 1.69
N SER A 77 -13.64 8.77 2.75
CA SER A 77 -13.04 8.58 4.08
C SER A 77 -12.05 7.41 4.10
N ALA A 78 -12.41 6.28 3.50
CA ALA A 78 -11.54 5.11 3.46
C ALA A 78 -10.27 5.37 2.63
N ALA A 79 -10.37 6.14 1.54
CA ALA A 79 -9.21 6.58 0.76
C ALA A 79 -8.28 7.51 1.55
N HIS A 80 -8.83 8.45 2.34
CA HIS A 80 -8.03 9.27 3.25
C HIS A 80 -7.30 8.44 4.30
N GLU A 81 -7.97 7.45 4.87
CA GLU A 81 -7.40 6.57 5.89
C GLU A 81 -6.29 5.68 5.32
N ALA A 82 -6.51 5.13 4.11
CA ALA A 82 -5.52 4.37 3.36
C ALA A 82 -4.29 5.21 3.00
N LEU A 83 -4.49 6.46 2.56
CA LEU A 83 -3.39 7.40 2.32
C LEU A 83 -2.64 7.72 3.61
N GLY A 84 -3.36 8.01 4.70
CA GLY A 84 -2.74 8.24 6.00
C GLY A 84 -1.88 7.07 6.45
N GLY A 85 -2.35 5.83 6.29
CA GLY A 85 -1.58 4.62 6.61
C GLY A 85 -0.36 4.43 5.71
N LEU A 86 -0.48 4.70 4.42
CA LEU A 86 0.62 4.64 3.46
C LEU A 86 1.70 5.71 3.76
N LEU A 87 1.27 6.93 4.10
CA LEU A 87 2.11 8.10 4.36
C LEU A 87 2.73 8.11 5.77
N ALA A 88 2.12 7.41 6.74
CA ALA A 88 2.61 7.35 8.12
C ALA A 88 4.03 6.77 8.20
N GLY A 89 4.44 5.95 7.22
CA GLY A 89 5.80 5.45 7.09
C GLY A 89 6.74 6.31 6.24
N ASN A 90 6.24 7.26 5.45
CA ASN A 90 7.03 7.98 4.45
C ASN A 90 6.55 9.43 4.26
N THR A 91 7.13 10.36 5.01
CA THR A 91 6.80 11.80 4.98
C THR A 91 7.10 12.48 3.64
N ALA A 92 7.95 11.88 2.80
CA ALA A 92 8.27 12.38 1.46
C ALA A 92 7.05 12.37 0.50
N ASP A 93 6.11 11.44 0.69
CA ASP A 93 4.92 11.31 -0.14
C ASP A 93 3.80 12.30 0.25
N LEU A 94 3.92 12.94 1.43
CA LEU A 94 2.92 13.90 1.93
C LEU A 94 2.87 15.15 1.05
N SER A 95 4.04 15.63 0.59
CA SER A 95 4.12 16.72 -0.39
C SER A 95 3.47 16.34 -1.72
N HIS A 96 3.57 15.08 -2.14
CA HIS A 96 2.97 14.59 -3.38
C HIS A 96 1.44 14.55 -3.28
N VAL A 97 0.92 14.10 -2.13
CA VAL A 97 -0.51 14.05 -1.86
C VAL A 97 -1.13 15.43 -1.67
N LEU A 98 -0.43 16.36 -1.00
CA LEU A 98 -0.85 17.76 -0.91
C LEU A 98 -0.91 18.41 -2.30
N CYS A 99 0.09 18.16 -3.16
CA CYS A 99 0.10 18.70 -4.52
C CYS A 99 -1.03 18.11 -5.39
N LEU A 100 -1.39 16.84 -5.19
CA LEU A 100 -2.52 16.19 -5.87
C LEU A 100 -3.88 16.73 -5.39
N LEU A 101 -4.00 17.07 -4.10
CA LEU A 101 -5.23 17.58 -3.49
C LEU A 101 -5.50 19.07 -3.78
N ASP A 102 -4.46 19.83 -4.08
CA ASP A 102 -4.53 21.27 -4.41
C ASP A 102 -4.81 21.54 -5.90
N ALA A 103 -4.70 20.51 -6.75
CA ALA A 103 -4.93 20.55 -8.21
C ALA A 103 -6.40 20.27 -8.59
#